data_AF-A0AAU3P294-F1
#
_entry.id   AF-A0AAU3P294-F1
#
_cell.length_a   1.000
_cell.length_b   1.000
_cell.length_c   1.000
_cell.angle_alpha   90.00
_cell.angle_beta   90.00
_cell.angle_gamma   90.00
#
_symmetry.space_group_name_H-M   'P 1'
#
loop_
_entity.id
_entity.type
_entity.pdbx_description
1 polymer ?
#
loop_
_entity_poly.entity_id
_entity_poly.type
_entity_poly.pdbx_seq_one_letter_code
_entity_poly.pdbx_strand_id
1 'polypeptide(L)'
;MQHPAVPELAHTTTRPIHWLATAAAVSAVVAASSFLQPGAATAAQPGTPPVGTRTAAAPPDAAAVHFPLECGPAKILVVKKATGDLDGDGRPETVAVVRCDAGSGTPPNGVYVLTQPHEAHAKPRIVATLVDPKNRLTADDVAVRDQAVTATLLGYSNSAVPSCCPDTQDKAKWQWKGDAFVRSTPAEARSV
;
A
#
# COMPACT_ATOMS: atom_id res chain seq x y z
N MET A 1 -27.48 -24.71 64.07
CA MET A 1 -27.00 -23.67 63.12
C MET A 1 -27.71 -23.93 61.80
N GLN A 2 -28.76 -23.17 61.49
CA GLN A 2 -29.51 -23.28 60.23
C GLN A 2 -28.68 -22.70 59.08
N HIS A 3 -28.66 -23.39 57.93
CA HIS A 3 -28.08 -22.87 56.69
C HIS A 3 -28.94 -21.72 56.15
N PRO A 4 -28.35 -20.60 55.69
CA PRO A 4 -29.10 -19.54 55.04
C PRO A 4 -29.61 -20.03 53.67
N ALA A 5 -30.89 -19.75 53.38
CA ALA A 5 -31.48 -19.99 52.07
C ALA A 5 -30.86 -19.01 51.06
N VAL A 6 -30.11 -19.53 50.10
CA VAL A 6 -29.67 -18.77 48.93
C VAL A 6 -30.85 -18.73 47.96
N PRO A 7 -31.22 -17.57 47.38
CA PRO A 7 -32.26 -17.53 46.35
C PRO A 7 -31.83 -18.40 45.16
N GLU A 8 -32.66 -19.39 44.83
CA GLU A 8 -32.53 -20.17 43.59
C GLU A 8 -32.48 -19.18 42.42
N LEU A 9 -31.35 -19.09 41.72
CA LEU A 9 -31.25 -18.37 40.46
C LEU A 9 -32.21 -19.04 39.49
N ALA A 10 -33.42 -18.48 39.35
CA ALA A 10 -34.41 -18.91 38.39
C ALA A 10 -33.71 -19.03 37.02
N HIS A 11 -33.42 -20.27 36.62
CA HIS A 11 -32.82 -20.55 35.35
C HIS A 11 -33.80 -20.02 34.31
N THR A 12 -33.39 -18.95 33.62
CA THR A 12 -34.17 -18.38 32.53
C THR A 12 -34.16 -19.43 31.43
N THR A 13 -35.16 -20.31 31.48
CA THR A 13 -35.33 -21.36 30.48
C THR A 13 -35.72 -20.67 29.19
N THR A 14 -34.74 -20.47 28.32
CA THR A 14 -34.98 -19.90 27.00
C THR A 14 -35.91 -20.85 26.25
N ARG A 15 -37.17 -20.45 26.13
CA ARG A 15 -38.17 -21.25 25.41
C ARG A 15 -37.82 -21.22 23.92
N PRO A 16 -38.04 -22.30 23.14
CA PRO A 16 -37.73 -22.36 21.71
C PRO A 16 -38.27 -21.17 20.90
N ILE A 17 -39.39 -20.59 21.37
CA ILE A 17 -40.02 -19.42 20.76
C ILE A 17 -39.13 -18.15 20.80
N HIS A 18 -38.23 -18.02 21.76
CA HIS A 18 -37.27 -16.90 21.82
C HIS A 18 -36.21 -17.05 20.72
N TRP A 19 -35.75 -18.27 20.44
CA TRP A 19 -34.85 -18.52 19.33
C TRP A 19 -35.52 -18.27 17.97
N LEU A 20 -36.79 -18.65 17.84
CA LEU A 20 -37.58 -18.33 16.65
C LEU A 20 -37.76 -16.82 16.47
N ALA A 21 -38.03 -16.09 17.55
CA ALA A 21 -38.14 -14.63 17.51
C ALA A 21 -36.83 -13.96 17.08
N THR A 22 -35.69 -14.40 17.63
CA THR A 22 -34.38 -13.88 17.25
C THR A 22 -34.04 -14.20 15.79
N ALA A 23 -34.29 -15.44 15.34
CA ALA A 23 -34.05 -15.84 13.96
C ALA A 23 -34.90 -15.01 12.98
N ALA A 24 -36.18 -14.80 13.29
CA ALA A 24 -37.07 -13.97 12.47
C ALA A 24 -36.60 -12.51 12.40
N ALA A 25 -36.14 -11.94 13.52
CA ALA A 25 -35.61 -10.59 13.56
C ALA A 25 -34.35 -10.43 12.68
N VAL A 26 -33.40 -11.37 12.78
CA VAL A 26 -32.18 -11.35 11.95
C VAL A 26 -32.51 -11.51 10.46
N SER A 27 -33.40 -12.44 10.11
CA SER A 27 -33.84 -12.64 8.72
C SER A 27 -34.55 -11.40 8.16
N ALA A 28 -35.36 -10.70 8.96
CA ALA A 28 -36.02 -9.46 8.55
C ALA A 28 -35.00 -8.35 8.26
N VAL A 29 -33.96 -8.20 9.10
CA VAL A 29 -32.89 -7.21 8.85
C VAL A 29 -32.12 -7.53 7.57
N VAL A 30 -31.77 -8.79 7.34
CA VAL A 30 -31.07 -9.21 6.11
C VAL A 30 -31.96 -8.97 4.87
N ALA A 31 -33.23 -9.35 4.92
CA ALA A 31 -34.16 -9.10 3.82
C ALA A 31 -34.36 -7.60 3.55
N ALA A 32 -34.47 -6.77 4.60
CA ALA A 32 -34.58 -5.33 4.47
C ALA A 32 -33.31 -4.68 3.88
N SER A 33 -32.12 -5.21 4.19
CA SER A 33 -30.85 -4.70 3.63
C SER A 33 -30.78 -4.83 2.10
N SER A 34 -31.47 -5.82 1.53
CA SER A 34 -31.59 -6.00 0.08
C SER A 34 -32.40 -4.91 -0.62
N PHE A 35 -33.23 -4.15 0.10
CA PHE A 35 -33.98 -3.01 -0.47
C PHE A 35 -33.18 -1.70 -0.42
N LEU A 36 -32.17 -1.60 0.43
CA LEU A 36 -31.18 -0.52 0.44
C LEU A 36 -29.95 -0.94 -0.37
N GLN A 37 -30.14 -1.29 -1.64
CA GLN A 37 -29.00 -1.33 -2.54
C GLN A 37 -28.57 0.11 -2.82
N PRO A 38 -27.29 0.48 -2.62
CA PRO A 38 -26.79 1.69 -3.25
C PRO A 38 -27.06 1.54 -4.75
N GLY A 39 -27.69 2.55 -5.35
CA GLY A 39 -28.01 2.54 -6.77
C GLY A 39 -26.77 2.09 -7.54
N ALA A 40 -26.97 1.25 -8.57
CA ALA A 40 -25.88 0.76 -9.39
C ALA A 40 -24.94 1.93 -9.69
N ALA A 41 -23.69 1.83 -9.23
CA ALA A 41 -22.66 2.77 -9.62
C ALA A 41 -22.37 2.50 -11.09
N THR A 42 -23.25 2.99 -11.96
CA THR A 42 -22.93 3.20 -13.35
C THR A 42 -21.85 4.25 -13.32
N ALA A 43 -20.59 3.81 -13.35
CA ALA A 43 -19.50 4.64 -13.81
C ALA A 43 -19.87 5.03 -15.25
N ALA A 44 -20.56 6.16 -15.40
CA ALA A 44 -20.63 6.87 -16.65
C ALA A 44 -19.19 7.33 -16.92
N GLN A 45 -18.38 6.44 -17.51
CA GLN A 45 -17.23 6.88 -18.27
C GLN A 45 -17.83 7.79 -19.34
N PRO A 46 -17.56 9.12 -19.35
CA PRO A 46 -17.89 9.91 -20.52
C PRO A 46 -17.25 9.17 -21.68
N GLY A 47 -18.08 8.77 -22.66
CA GLY A 47 -17.64 7.97 -23.79
C GLY A 47 -16.45 8.67 -24.42
N THR A 48 -15.26 8.14 -24.16
CA THR A 48 -14.06 8.59 -24.83
C THR A 48 -14.34 8.38 -26.31
N PRO A 49 -14.19 9.40 -27.17
CA PRO A 49 -14.11 9.15 -28.61
C PRO A 49 -13.10 8.02 -28.82
N PRO A 50 -13.24 7.16 -29.86
CA PRO A 50 -12.28 6.10 -30.09
C PRO A 50 -10.91 6.73 -30.31
N VAL A 51 -10.14 6.87 -29.23
CA VAL A 51 -8.73 7.20 -29.26
C VAL A 51 -8.14 5.97 -29.90
N GLY A 52 -7.74 6.12 -31.16
CA GLY A 52 -7.02 5.09 -31.89
C GLY A 52 -6.00 4.46 -30.95
N THR A 53 -5.94 3.13 -30.96
CA THR A 53 -5.11 2.31 -30.08
C THR A 53 -3.67 2.82 -30.05
N ARG A 54 -3.39 3.81 -29.20
CA ARG A 54 -2.03 4.13 -28.78
C ARG A 54 -1.65 2.96 -27.90
N THR A 55 -0.76 2.14 -28.40
CA THR A 55 -0.02 1.20 -27.58
C THR A 55 0.53 1.98 -26.40
N ALA A 56 0.01 1.73 -25.19
CA ALA A 56 0.52 2.37 -23.98
C ALA A 56 2.02 2.07 -23.90
N ALA A 57 2.83 3.11 -23.63
CA ALA A 57 4.28 2.92 -23.55
C ALA A 57 4.60 1.92 -22.44
N ALA A 58 5.51 0.99 -22.70
CA ALA A 58 5.91 0.03 -21.68
C ALA A 58 6.68 0.75 -20.56
N PRO A 59 6.43 0.40 -19.28
CA PRO A 59 7.18 0.98 -18.17
C PRO A 59 8.66 0.57 -18.24
N PRO A 60 9.59 1.45 -17.82
CA PRO A 60 11.01 1.16 -17.85
C PRO A 60 11.39 -0.08 -17.04
N ASP A 61 12.26 -0.93 -17.59
CA ASP A 61 12.75 -2.11 -16.90
C ASP A 61 13.79 -1.76 -15.83
N ALA A 62 13.50 -2.12 -14.58
CA ALA A 62 14.40 -1.91 -13.45
C ALA A 62 15.69 -2.73 -13.55
N ALA A 63 15.68 -3.88 -14.24
CA ALA A 63 16.89 -4.68 -14.43
C ALA A 63 17.90 -4.04 -15.40
N ALA A 64 17.46 -3.06 -16.20
CA ALA A 64 18.30 -2.35 -17.15
C ALA A 64 18.99 -1.10 -16.55
N VAL A 65 18.82 -0.85 -15.25
CA VAL A 65 19.34 0.32 -14.54
C VAL A 65 20.44 -0.04 -13.55
N HIS A 66 21.44 0.83 -13.47
CA HIS A 66 22.45 0.78 -12.41
C HIS A 66 21.94 1.54 -11.18
N PHE A 67 21.66 0.82 -10.09
CA PHE A 67 21.27 1.43 -8.83
C PHE A 67 22.49 1.85 -8.01
N PRO A 68 22.46 3.03 -7.36
CA PRO A 68 23.59 3.56 -6.59
C PRO A 68 23.66 2.90 -5.20
N LEU A 69 23.82 1.58 -5.17
CA LEU A 69 24.03 0.79 -3.94
C LEU A 69 25.43 0.19 -3.94
N GLU A 70 26.15 0.40 -2.84
CA GLU A 70 27.45 -0.21 -2.58
C GLU A 70 27.27 -1.55 -1.86
N CYS A 71 26.96 -2.60 -2.62
CA CYS A 71 26.71 -3.93 -2.05
C CYS A 71 27.97 -4.79 -1.82
N GLY A 72 29.16 -4.27 -2.16
CA GLY A 72 30.39 -5.05 -2.14
C GLY A 72 30.24 -6.33 -3.00
N PRO A 73 30.51 -7.53 -2.47
CA PRO A 73 30.37 -8.78 -3.23
C PRO A 73 28.91 -9.24 -3.39
N ALA A 74 27.96 -8.65 -2.65
CA ALA A 74 26.56 -9.03 -2.73
C ALA A 74 25.89 -8.48 -3.99
N LYS A 75 24.89 -9.20 -4.50
CA LYS A 75 24.11 -8.76 -5.67
C LYS A 75 23.12 -7.68 -5.27
N ILE A 76 22.78 -6.80 -6.21
CA ILE A 76 21.63 -5.91 -6.08
C ILE A 76 20.36 -6.68 -6.45
N LEU A 77 19.33 -6.56 -5.61
CA LEU A 77 18.02 -7.17 -5.83
C LEU A 77 16.95 -6.10 -5.95
N VAL A 78 16.13 -6.20 -7.00
CA VAL A 78 14.85 -5.50 -7.09
C VAL A 78 13.80 -6.39 -6.45
N VAL A 79 13.29 -6.00 -5.29
CA VAL A 79 12.47 -6.87 -4.43
C VAL A 79 10.98 -6.54 -4.53
N LYS A 80 10.66 -5.33 -4.99
CA LYS A 80 9.30 -4.91 -5.32
C LYS A 80 9.35 -3.88 -6.43
N LYS A 81 8.29 -3.83 -7.24
CA LYS A 81 8.10 -2.80 -8.27
C LYS A 81 6.65 -2.36 -8.32
N ALA A 82 6.44 -1.09 -8.64
CA ALA A 82 5.15 -0.52 -8.98
C ALA A 82 5.32 0.39 -10.19
N THR A 83 4.29 0.55 -11.01
CA THR A 83 4.37 1.35 -12.24
C THR A 83 3.15 2.24 -12.36
N GLY A 84 3.33 3.40 -12.98
CA GLY A 84 2.25 4.34 -13.28
C GLY A 84 2.81 5.65 -13.77
N ASP A 85 1.97 6.43 -14.43
CA ASP A 85 2.29 7.77 -14.90
C ASP A 85 2.32 8.73 -13.69
N LEU A 86 3.52 9.14 -13.26
CA LEU A 86 3.74 9.94 -12.05
C LEU A 86 3.81 11.44 -12.35
N ASP A 87 4.06 11.83 -13.60
CA ASP A 87 4.18 13.23 -14.01
C ASP A 87 3.02 13.72 -14.92
N GLY A 88 2.20 12.79 -15.42
CA GLY A 88 1.02 13.07 -16.24
C GLY A 88 1.29 13.19 -17.73
N ASP A 89 2.44 12.76 -18.22
CA ASP A 89 2.81 12.85 -19.64
C ASP A 89 2.22 11.72 -20.52
N GLY A 90 1.53 10.75 -19.90
CA GLY A 90 0.94 9.58 -20.56
C GLY A 90 1.90 8.40 -20.72
N ARG A 91 3.11 8.45 -20.15
CA ARG A 91 4.09 7.36 -20.14
C ARG A 91 4.32 6.93 -18.68
N PRO A 92 4.33 5.62 -18.39
CA PRO A 92 4.51 5.18 -17.02
C PRO A 92 5.97 5.22 -16.58
N GLU A 93 6.19 5.67 -15.34
CA GLU A 93 7.42 5.43 -14.58
C GLU A 93 7.39 4.05 -13.91
N THR A 94 8.58 3.58 -13.53
CA THR A 94 8.74 2.45 -12.63
C THR A 94 9.28 2.92 -11.29
N VAL A 95 8.63 2.53 -10.20
CA VAL A 95 9.16 2.64 -8.83
C VAL A 95 9.77 1.30 -8.46
N ALA A 96 11.07 1.26 -8.19
CA ALA A 96 11.78 0.05 -7.78
C ALA A 96 12.21 0.13 -6.32
N VAL A 97 11.91 -0.93 -5.56
CA VAL A 97 12.43 -1.15 -4.21
C VAL A 97 13.63 -2.07 -4.32
N VAL A 98 14.79 -1.59 -3.89
CA VAL A 98 16.08 -2.20 -4.19
C VAL A 98 16.90 -2.36 -2.92
N ARG A 99 17.54 -3.52 -2.76
CA ARG A 99 18.46 -3.77 -1.64
C ARG A 99 19.60 -4.69 -2.07
N CYS A 100 20.65 -4.73 -1.27
CA CYS A 100 21.69 -5.76 -1.41
C CYS A 100 21.17 -7.13 -0.96
N ASP A 101 21.64 -8.19 -1.61
CA ASP A 101 21.43 -9.58 -1.24
C ASP A 101 22.31 -9.95 -0.03
N ALA A 102 21.99 -9.38 1.13
CA ALA A 102 22.67 -9.72 2.37
C ALA A 102 22.08 -11.04 2.89
N GLY A 103 22.84 -12.13 2.77
CA GLY A 103 22.34 -13.49 3.05
C GLY A 103 21.68 -13.66 4.43
N SER A 104 22.20 -13.00 5.48
CA SER A 104 21.55 -12.98 6.79
C SER A 104 20.94 -11.60 7.08
N GLY A 105 19.61 -11.53 7.11
CA GLY A 105 18.84 -10.34 7.45
C GLY A 105 18.14 -9.69 6.24
N THR A 106 17.36 -8.64 6.50
CA THR A 106 16.78 -7.82 5.45
C THR A 106 17.39 -6.43 5.55
N PRO A 107 18.43 -6.13 4.76
CA PRO A 107 19.05 -4.81 4.82
C PRO A 107 18.01 -3.74 4.42
N PRO A 108 18.14 -2.51 4.96
CA PRO A 108 17.33 -1.37 4.52
C PRO A 108 17.33 -1.27 2.99
N ASN A 109 16.19 -0.92 2.44
CA ASN A 109 16.01 -0.82 1.00
C ASN A 109 15.99 0.64 0.55
N GLY A 110 16.40 0.86 -0.69
CA GLY A 110 16.22 2.13 -1.38
C GLY A 110 14.96 2.07 -2.23
N VAL A 111 14.30 3.21 -2.38
CA VAL A 111 13.15 3.37 -3.29
C VAL A 111 13.54 4.37 -4.36
N TYR A 112 13.56 3.93 -5.61
CA TYR A 112 14.01 4.70 -6.77
C TYR A 112 12.88 4.86 -7.79
N VAL A 113 12.80 6.02 -8.43
CA VAL A 113 11.91 6.27 -9.56
C VAL A 113 12.71 6.25 -10.85
N LEU A 114 12.25 5.46 -11.81
CA LEU A 114 12.86 5.25 -13.11
C LEU A 114 11.93 5.82 -14.18
N THR A 115 12.52 6.53 -15.15
CA THR A 115 11.82 6.95 -16.37
C THR A 115 12.52 6.36 -17.59
N GLN A 116 11.75 6.20 -18.67
CA GLN A 116 12.25 5.87 -19.99
C GLN A 116 12.42 7.19 -20.77
N PRO A 117 13.62 7.57 -21.26
CA PRO A 117 13.75 8.72 -22.15
C PRO A 117 12.87 8.61 -23.40
N HIS A 118 12.49 9.73 -24.03
CA HIS A 118 11.69 9.73 -25.25
C HIS A 118 12.46 9.26 -26.49
N GLU A 119 13.79 9.38 -26.45
CA GLU A 119 14.68 8.93 -27.51
C GLU A 119 14.54 7.42 -27.75
N ALA A 120 14.47 7.03 -29.03
CA ALA A 120 14.41 5.64 -29.42
C ALA A 120 15.65 4.89 -28.91
N HIS A 121 15.44 3.70 -28.32
CA HIS A 121 16.50 2.83 -27.77
C HIS A 121 17.31 3.40 -26.60
N ALA A 122 16.93 4.56 -26.04
CA ALA A 122 17.59 5.06 -24.85
C ALA A 122 17.41 4.10 -23.67
N LYS A 123 18.38 4.04 -22.77
CA LYS A 123 18.28 3.21 -21.57
C LYS A 123 17.42 3.91 -20.51
N PRO A 124 16.66 3.17 -19.69
CA PRO A 124 16.02 3.75 -18.52
C PRO A 124 17.04 4.41 -17.59
N ARG A 125 16.61 5.43 -16.85
CA ARG A 125 17.47 6.12 -15.86
C ARG A 125 16.71 6.41 -14.58
N ILE A 126 17.45 6.54 -13.49
CA ILE A 126 16.92 7.01 -12.21
C ILE A 126 16.71 8.52 -12.27
N VAL A 127 15.53 8.98 -11.89
CA VAL A 127 15.19 10.41 -11.79
C VAL A 127 14.95 10.87 -10.35
N ALA A 128 14.69 9.94 -9.43
CA ALA A 128 14.56 10.26 -8.01
C ALA A 128 14.92 9.09 -7.10
N THR A 129 15.38 9.44 -5.90
CA THR A 129 15.53 8.53 -4.76
C THR A 129 14.55 8.98 -3.68
N LEU A 130 13.46 8.23 -3.48
CA LEU A 130 12.42 8.54 -2.50
C LEU A 130 12.80 8.11 -1.08
N VAL A 131 13.57 7.02 -0.99
CA VAL A 131 14.17 6.50 0.24
C VAL A 131 15.63 6.18 -0.04
N ASP A 132 16.54 6.85 0.68
CA ASP A 132 17.96 6.51 0.71
C ASP A 132 18.17 5.34 1.70
N PRO A 133 18.80 4.21 1.27
CA PRO A 133 19.13 3.10 2.16
C PRO A 133 19.86 3.51 3.47
N LYS A 134 20.64 4.61 3.44
CA LYS A 134 21.37 5.14 4.60
C LYS A 134 20.45 5.63 5.72
N ASN A 135 19.20 5.94 5.41
CA ASN A 135 18.21 6.36 6.40
C ASN A 135 17.73 5.20 7.28
N ARG A 136 18.21 3.97 7.04
CA ARG A 136 17.82 2.75 7.78
C ARG A 136 16.31 2.53 7.78
N LEU A 137 15.65 2.86 6.66
CA LEU A 137 14.24 2.59 6.46
C LEU A 137 14.06 1.35 5.57
N THR A 138 13.02 0.59 5.85
CA THR A 138 12.55 -0.50 4.99
C THR A 138 11.19 -0.10 4.45
N ALA A 139 11.10 0.11 3.15
CA ALA A 139 9.83 0.34 2.47
C ALA A 139 9.11 -0.99 2.25
N ASP A 140 7.87 -1.02 2.72
CA ASP A 140 6.87 -2.05 2.48
C ASP A 140 5.62 -1.42 1.85
N ASP A 141 4.72 -2.24 1.32
CA ASP A 141 3.44 -1.80 0.73
C ASP A 141 3.59 -0.67 -0.32
N VAL A 142 4.67 -0.73 -1.10
CA VAL A 142 4.92 0.26 -2.15
C VAL A 142 3.91 0.10 -3.29
N ALA A 143 3.24 1.20 -3.63
CA ALA A 143 2.25 1.28 -4.70
C ALA A 143 2.29 2.63 -5.42
N VAL A 144 1.74 2.66 -6.63
CA VAL A 144 1.45 3.90 -7.39
C VAL A 144 -0.06 4.05 -7.55
N ARG A 145 -0.59 5.17 -7.07
CA ARG A 145 -2.02 5.55 -7.10
C ARG A 145 -2.14 7.06 -7.24
N ASP A 146 -3.04 7.52 -8.10
CA ASP A 146 -3.33 8.96 -8.29
C ASP A 146 -2.08 9.82 -8.48
N GLN A 147 -1.19 9.41 -9.40
CA GLN A 147 0.11 10.06 -9.69
C GLN A 147 1.02 10.22 -8.46
N ALA A 148 0.82 9.39 -7.44
CA ALA A 148 1.59 9.40 -6.23
C ALA A 148 2.17 8.02 -5.94
N VAL A 149 3.37 8.02 -5.37
CA VAL A 149 3.96 6.83 -4.77
C VAL A 149 3.53 6.78 -3.31
N THR A 150 3.02 5.64 -2.85
CA THR A 150 2.71 5.40 -1.44
C THR A 150 3.55 4.25 -0.91
N ALA A 151 3.93 4.31 0.36
CA ALA A 151 4.62 3.23 1.05
C ALA A 151 4.31 3.22 2.55
N THR A 152 4.52 2.07 3.18
CA THR A 152 4.70 1.94 4.61
C THR A 152 6.20 1.87 4.88
N LEU A 153 6.73 2.77 5.70
CA LEU A 153 8.16 2.80 6.04
C LEU A 153 8.36 2.29 7.45
N LEU A 154 9.14 1.22 7.58
CA LEU A 154 9.57 0.67 8.85
C LEU A 154 10.92 1.27 9.22
N GLY A 155 11.06 1.78 10.44
CA GLY A 155 12.25 2.48 10.91
C GLY A 155 12.61 2.16 12.35
N TYR A 156 13.50 2.98 12.92
CA TYR A 156 14.02 2.80 14.26
C TYR A 156 13.84 4.09 15.05
N SER A 157 13.29 4.00 16.26
CA SER A 157 13.06 5.16 17.13
C SER A 157 14.37 5.77 17.64
N ASN A 158 15.41 4.95 17.80
CA ASN A 158 16.74 5.34 18.24
C ASN A 158 17.81 4.28 17.91
N SER A 159 19.08 4.57 18.17
CA SER A 159 20.21 3.70 17.84
C SER A 159 20.36 2.46 18.73
N ALA A 160 19.67 2.39 19.88
CA ALA A 160 19.70 1.21 20.75
C ALA A 160 18.77 0.10 20.26
N VAL A 161 17.85 0.38 19.32
CA VAL A 161 16.95 -0.63 18.75
C VAL A 161 17.75 -1.59 17.86
N PRO A 162 17.67 -2.92 18.09
CA PRO A 162 18.40 -3.90 17.28
C PRO A 162 17.97 -3.87 15.81
N SER A 163 18.94 -4.03 14.89
CA SER A 163 18.70 -4.00 13.44
C SER A 163 17.77 -5.10 12.90
N CYS A 164 17.44 -6.13 13.70
CA CYS A 164 16.45 -7.14 13.31
C CYS A 164 15.01 -6.59 13.32
N CYS A 165 14.80 -5.49 14.04
CA CYS A 165 13.53 -5.26 14.71
C CYS A 165 13.19 -3.77 14.67
N PRO A 166 12.86 -3.22 13.49
CA PRO A 166 12.35 -1.86 13.38
C PRO A 166 11.10 -1.69 14.26
N ASP A 167 11.05 -0.61 15.04
CA ASP A 167 10.03 -0.33 16.06
C ASP A 167 9.16 0.90 15.73
N THR A 168 9.41 1.56 14.59
CA THR A 168 8.56 2.65 14.09
C THR A 168 7.96 2.30 12.75
N GLN A 169 6.77 2.85 12.48
CA GLN A 169 6.07 2.69 11.23
C GLN A 169 5.40 4.00 10.81
N ASP A 170 5.75 4.48 9.62
CA ASP A 170 5.17 5.69 9.02
C ASP A 170 4.52 5.39 7.67
N LYS A 171 3.38 6.01 7.40
CA LYS A 171 2.84 6.07 6.04
C LYS A 171 3.46 7.23 5.29
N ALA A 172 3.91 6.99 4.07
CA ALA A 172 4.54 7.99 3.23
C ALA A 172 3.82 8.10 1.88
N LYS A 173 3.69 9.33 1.39
CA LYS A 173 3.21 9.64 0.04
C LYS A 173 4.18 10.61 -0.63
N TRP A 174 4.66 10.27 -1.82
CA TRP A 174 5.44 11.17 -2.66
C TRP A 174 4.65 11.55 -3.89
N GLN A 175 4.65 12.83 -4.23
CA GLN A 175 4.03 13.36 -5.45
C GLN A 175 5.05 14.19 -6.20
N TRP A 176 5.04 14.09 -7.53
CA TRP A 176 5.80 14.98 -8.39
C TRP A 176 5.26 16.41 -8.29
N LYS A 177 6.16 17.38 -8.15
CA LYS A 177 5.83 18.83 -8.09
C LYS A 177 6.63 19.61 -9.13
N GLY A 178 6.74 19.08 -10.34
CA GLY A 178 7.35 19.75 -11.48
C GLY A 178 8.85 19.55 -11.60
N ASP A 179 9.59 19.59 -10.48
CA ASP A 179 11.05 19.40 -10.45
C ASP A 179 11.52 18.29 -9.50
N ALA A 180 10.73 17.97 -8.48
CA ALA A 180 11.06 16.97 -7.48
C ALA A 180 9.83 16.21 -6.95
N PHE A 181 10.09 15.03 -6.39
CA PHE A 181 9.12 14.31 -5.58
C PHE A 181 9.11 14.86 -4.16
N VAL A 182 7.96 15.38 -3.72
CA VAL A 182 7.78 15.90 -2.36
C VAL A 182 7.11 14.84 -1.48
N ARG A 183 7.76 14.49 -0.36
CA ARG A 183 7.20 13.57 0.64
C ARG A 183 6.17 14.29 1.52
N SER A 184 5.06 13.62 1.77
CA SER A 184 4.01 14.02 2.70
C SER A 184 3.54 12.82 3.49
N THR A 185 2.97 13.05 4.67
CA THR A 185 2.22 12.04 5.42
C THR A 185 0.78 12.03 4.91
N PRO A 186 0.21 10.89 4.50
CA PRO A 186 -1.21 10.81 4.17
C PRO A 186 -2.06 11.30 5.35
N ALA A 187 -3.11 12.06 5.07
CA ALA A 187 -4.05 12.45 6.12
C ALA A 187 -4.71 11.18 6.70
N GLU A 188 -4.76 11.07 8.02
CA GLU A 188 -5.61 10.07 8.67
C GLU A 188 -7.06 10.37 8.33
N ALA A 189 -7.76 9.39 7.77
CA ALA A 189 -9.19 9.46 7.58
C ALA A 189 -9.84 9.53 8.97
N ARG A 190 -10.32 10.71 9.36
CA ARG A 190 -11.16 10.86 10.54
C ARG A 190 -12.55 10.32 10.19
N SER A 191 -12.92 9.19 10.77
CA SER A 191 -14.31 8.75 10.79
C SER A 191 -15.13 9.74 11.62
N VAL A 192 -16.20 10.29 11.04
CA VAL A 192 -17.22 11.08 11.76
C VAL A 192 -18.38 10.15 12.10
#